data_AF-A0AAV2H236-F1
#
_entry.id   AF-A0AAV2H236-F1
#
_cell.length_a   1.000
_cell.length_b   1.000
_cell.length_c   1.000
_cell.angle_alpha   90.00
_cell.angle_beta   90.00
_cell.angle_gamma   90.00
#
_symmetry.space_group_name_H-M   'P 1'
#
loop_
_entity.id
_entity.type
_entity.pdbx_description
1 polymer ?
#
loop_
_entity_poly.entity_id
_entity_poly.type
_entity_poly.pdbx_seq_one_letter_code
_entity_poly.pdbx_strand_id
1 'polypeptide(L)'
;MAMDCCSCMPHRYFIVLMCFFGMLISVGYRTSFALVVTHITAFNGSHGNTTSDDSTSLFPSCTTQNTTRDRIVHWHGSTVFLFSTSYFVGQLLFSIPGGAMVQKFSAKRVFGVTVLISSVLQILLPIASELLWLIFIFRFLQGAVEV
;
A
#
# COMPACT_ATOMS: atom_id res chain seq x y z
N MET A 1 5.50 51.65 -12.72
CA MET A 1 6.63 50.92 -13.31
C MET A 1 7.45 50.40 -12.14
N ALA A 2 7.16 49.19 -11.68
CA ALA A 2 7.67 47.92 -12.22
C ALA A 2 8.95 47.52 -11.49
N MET A 3 8.82 46.64 -10.48
CA MET A 3 9.81 45.61 -10.19
C MET A 3 9.20 44.52 -9.29
N ASP A 4 8.20 43.82 -9.82
CA ASP A 4 7.81 42.49 -9.37
C ASP A 4 8.88 41.48 -9.81
N CYS A 5 9.76 41.03 -8.90
CA CYS A 5 10.57 39.82 -9.08
C CYS A 5 11.38 39.49 -7.81
N CYS A 6 11.07 38.35 -7.15
CA CYS A 6 11.97 37.18 -7.05
C CYS A 6 11.67 36.30 -5.81
N SER A 7 11.41 35.00 -6.06
CA SER A 7 11.53 33.85 -5.13
C SER A 7 10.51 33.59 -4.01
N CYS A 8 9.24 33.94 -4.17
CA CYS A 8 8.19 33.25 -3.41
C CYS A 8 7.46 32.29 -4.35
N MET A 9 7.89 31.03 -4.40
CA MET A 9 7.20 29.99 -5.15
C MET A 9 5.72 30.03 -4.73
N PRO A 10 4.76 30.28 -5.65
CA PRO A 10 3.39 30.53 -5.24
C PRO A 10 2.87 29.35 -4.43
N HIS A 11 2.29 29.60 -3.25
CA HIS A 11 1.81 28.55 -2.32
C HIS A 11 0.91 27.49 -2.99
N ARG A 12 0.29 27.83 -4.11
CA ARG A 12 -0.48 26.93 -4.96
C ARG A 12 0.36 25.78 -5.55
N TYR A 13 1.60 26.03 -5.99
CA TYR A 13 2.48 24.98 -6.51
C TYR A 13 2.89 23.99 -5.44
N PHE A 14 3.13 24.45 -4.21
CA PHE A 14 3.45 23.57 -3.09
C PHE A 14 2.31 22.59 -2.77
N ILE A 15 1.06 23.06 -2.81
CA ILE A 15 -0.12 22.20 -2.63
C ILE A 15 -0.22 21.16 -3.75
N VAL A 16 -0.03 21.57 -5.01
CA VAL A 16 -0.09 20.65 -6.16
C VAL A 16 1.02 19.58 -6.08
N LEU A 17 2.24 19.99 -5.71
CA LEU A 17 3.37 19.09 -5.52
C LEU A 17 3.08 18.06 -4.40
N MET A 18 2.55 18.51 -3.27
CA MET A 18 2.14 17.62 -2.17
C MET A 18 1.02 16.66 -2.59
N CYS A 19 0.05 17.11 -3.38
CA CYS A 19 -0.99 16.23 -3.93
C CYS A 19 -0.40 15.21 -4.91
N PHE A 20 0.55 15.61 -5.76
CA PHE A 20 1.24 14.70 -6.67
C PHE A 20 1.99 13.59 -5.91
N PHE A 21 2.77 13.95 -4.90
CA PHE A 21 3.45 12.96 -4.06
C PHE A 21 2.47 12.06 -3.30
N GLY A 22 1.37 12.60 -2.77
CA GLY A 22 0.35 11.79 -2.10
C GLY A 22 -0.28 10.76 -3.04
N MET A 23 -0.66 11.16 -4.25
CA MET A 23 -1.18 10.26 -5.28
C MET A 23 -0.14 9.20 -5.69
N LEU A 24 1.13 9.60 -5.82
CA LEU A 24 2.23 8.70 -6.15
C LEU A 24 2.46 7.63 -5.07
N ILE A 25 2.42 8.02 -3.80
CA ILE A 25 2.52 7.10 -2.66
C ILE A 25 1.32 6.13 -2.67
N SER A 26 0.11 6.64 -2.94
CA SER A 26 -1.09 5.82 -3.04
C SER A 26 -1.02 4.77 -4.16
N VAL A 27 -0.56 5.14 -5.35
CA VAL A 27 -0.40 4.14 -6.43
C VAL A 27 0.75 3.17 -6.10
N GLY A 28 1.85 3.70 -5.55
CA GLY A 28 3.03 2.93 -5.18
C GLY A 28 2.71 1.79 -4.23
N TYR A 29 2.00 2.05 -3.12
CA TYR A 29 1.73 0.98 -2.15
C TYR A 29 0.86 -0.15 -2.74
N ARG A 30 -0.11 0.15 -3.64
CA ARG A 30 -0.96 -0.88 -4.24
C ARG A 30 -0.13 -1.85 -5.07
N THR A 31 0.76 -1.28 -5.89
CA THR A 31 1.67 -2.07 -6.72
C THR A 31 2.64 -2.89 -5.87
N SER A 32 3.24 -2.30 -4.84
CA SER A 32 4.14 -3.01 -3.92
C SER A 32 3.46 -4.22 -3.26
N PHE A 33 2.23 -4.05 -2.78
CA PHE A 33 1.49 -5.16 -2.18
C PHE A 33 1.11 -6.24 -3.19
N ALA A 34 0.68 -5.86 -4.39
CA ALA A 34 0.38 -6.81 -5.47
C ALA A 34 1.62 -7.63 -5.85
N LEU A 35 2.80 -7.00 -5.91
CA LEU A 35 4.07 -7.68 -6.16
C LEU A 35 4.43 -8.66 -5.03
N VAL A 36 4.27 -8.28 -3.76
CA VAL A 36 4.54 -9.17 -2.62
C VAL A 36 3.62 -10.39 -2.64
N VAL A 37 2.33 -10.18 -2.87
CA VAL A 37 1.32 -11.24 -2.96
C VAL A 37 1.63 -12.22 -4.08
N THR A 38 1.95 -11.71 -5.27
CA THR A 38 2.25 -12.55 -6.44
C THR A 38 3.53 -13.35 -6.24
N HIS A 39 4.58 -12.73 -5.66
CA HIS A 39 5.81 -13.43 -5.30
C HIS A 39 5.58 -14.58 -4.31
N ILE A 40 4.83 -14.32 -3.23
CA ILE A 40 4.54 -15.34 -2.20
C ILE A 40 3.68 -16.49 -2.77
N THR A 41 2.71 -16.17 -3.63
CA THR A 41 1.84 -17.19 -4.24
C THR A 41 2.60 -18.05 -5.25
N ALA A 42 3.46 -17.45 -6.07
CA ALA A 42 4.31 -18.17 -7.02
C ALA A 42 5.32 -19.10 -6.31
N PHE A 43 5.93 -18.64 -5.22
CA PHE A 43 6.84 -19.45 -4.42
C PHE A 43 6.14 -20.66 -3.78
N ASN A 44 4.92 -20.47 -3.25
CA ASN A 44 4.13 -21.57 -2.68
C ASN A 44 3.73 -22.63 -3.71
N GLY A 45 3.39 -22.21 -4.94
CA GLY A 45 3.05 -23.15 -6.03
C GLY A 45 4.25 -24.01 -6.49
N SER A 46 5.47 -23.47 -6.39
CA SER A 46 6.69 -24.19 -6.83
C SER A 46 7.13 -25.30 -5.87
N HIS A 47 6.66 -25.30 -4.61
CA HIS A 47 7.05 -26.30 -3.61
C HIS A 47 6.32 -27.65 -3.76
N GLY A 48 5.39 -27.78 -4.71
CA GLY A 48 4.59 -28.99 -4.94
C GLY A 48 5.15 -29.97 -5.98
N ASN A 49 6.09 -29.54 -6.84
CA ASN A 49 6.65 -30.39 -7.89
C ASN A 49 8.17 -30.41 -7.80
N THR A 50 8.70 -31.41 -7.10
CA THR A 50 10.08 -31.88 -7.29
C THR A 50 10.22 -32.36 -8.73
N THR A 51 10.75 -31.52 -9.63
CA THR A 51 11.66 -31.87 -10.74
C THR A 51 11.92 -30.65 -11.64
N SER A 52 13.19 -30.46 -11.98
CA SER A 52 13.74 -29.67 -13.10
C SER A 52 13.56 -28.13 -13.09
N ASP A 53 14.58 -27.46 -12.57
CA ASP A 53 15.46 -26.52 -13.30
C ASP A 53 14.86 -25.59 -14.39
N ASP A 54 13.75 -24.91 -14.10
CA ASP A 54 13.49 -23.63 -14.77
C ASP A 54 12.76 -22.68 -13.82
N SER A 55 13.55 -22.07 -12.94
CA SER A 55 13.07 -21.09 -11.96
C SER A 55 12.60 -19.82 -12.68
N THR A 56 11.35 -19.82 -13.14
CA THR A 56 10.64 -18.60 -13.53
C THR A 56 10.21 -17.85 -12.26
N SER A 57 11.16 -17.52 -11.38
CA SER A 57 10.91 -16.57 -10.32
C SER A 57 10.97 -15.18 -10.93
N LEU A 58 9.97 -14.35 -10.65
CA LEU A 58 9.88 -12.95 -11.12
C LEU A 58 11.09 -12.10 -10.68
N PHE A 59 11.91 -12.61 -9.74
CA PHE A 59 13.15 -12.02 -9.26
C PHE A 59 14.24 -13.10 -9.07
N PRO A 60 14.99 -13.47 -10.12
CA PRO A 60 16.03 -14.50 -10.02
C PRO A 60 17.22 -14.08 -9.14
N SER A 61 17.41 -12.78 -8.90
CA SER A 61 18.51 -12.22 -8.08
C SER A 61 18.13 -11.96 -6.62
N CYS A 62 16.88 -12.21 -6.21
CA CYS A 62 16.50 -12.18 -4.79
C CYS A 62 16.90 -13.51 -4.15
N THR A 63 18.21 -13.71 -3.93
CA THR A 63 18.72 -14.89 -3.25
C THR A 63 18.18 -14.92 -1.82
N THR A 64 17.15 -15.73 -1.60
CA THR A 64 16.72 -16.17 -0.27
C THR A 64 17.85 -17.06 0.24
N GLN A 65 18.86 -16.50 0.91
CA GLN A 65 20.02 -17.26 1.41
C GLN A 65 19.66 -18.20 2.58
N ASN A 66 18.37 -18.51 2.78
CA ASN A 66 17.87 -19.25 3.93
C ASN A 66 18.41 -18.66 5.24
N THR A 67 18.54 -17.33 5.27
CA THR A 67 19.02 -16.62 6.45
C THR A 67 17.84 -16.35 7.38
N THR A 68 18.09 -16.16 8.68
CA THR A 68 17.08 -15.78 9.68
C THR A 68 16.32 -14.48 9.39
N ARG A 69 16.70 -13.74 8.33
CA ARG A 69 16.01 -12.53 7.85
C ARG A 69 14.99 -12.81 6.75
N ASP A 70 15.05 -13.97 6.10
CA ASP A 70 14.09 -14.37 5.08
C ASP A 70 12.80 -14.82 5.76
N ARG A 71 11.82 -13.92 5.83
CA ARG A 71 10.50 -14.25 6.34
C ARG A 71 9.71 -15.03 5.29
N ILE A 72 9.74 -16.35 5.41
CA ILE A 72 8.93 -17.27 4.62
C ILE A 72 7.51 -17.28 5.20
N VAL A 73 6.54 -16.75 4.45
CA VAL A 73 5.13 -16.76 4.83
C VAL A 73 4.37 -17.58 3.82
N HIS A 74 3.65 -18.60 4.28
CA HIS A 74 2.81 -19.43 3.43
C HIS A 74 1.41 -18.82 3.38
N TRP A 75 1.06 -18.17 2.26
CA TRP A 75 -0.27 -17.63 2.02
C TRP A 75 -0.98 -18.48 0.97
N HIS A 76 -2.16 -18.97 1.31
CA HIS A 76 -3.02 -19.63 0.34
C HIS A 76 -3.68 -18.57 -0.57
N GLY A 77 -3.96 -18.93 -1.83
CA GLY A 77 -4.69 -18.04 -2.76
C GLY A 77 -6.00 -17.46 -2.19
N SER A 78 -6.73 -18.23 -1.38
CA SER A 78 -7.95 -17.74 -0.71
C SER A 78 -7.67 -16.61 0.28
N THR A 79 -6.55 -16.66 1.01
CA THR A 79 -6.16 -15.63 1.98
C THR A 79 -5.75 -14.33 1.28
N VAL A 80 -5.01 -14.45 0.18
CA VAL A 80 -4.66 -13.33 -0.69
C VAL A 80 -5.91 -12.62 -1.20
N PHE A 81 -6.87 -13.40 -1.71
CA PHE A 81 -8.14 -12.86 -2.19
C PHE A 81 -8.92 -12.14 -1.08
N LEU A 82 -8.91 -12.68 0.14
CA LEU A 82 -9.53 -12.04 1.31
C LEU A 82 -8.89 -10.69 1.65
N PHE A 83 -7.57 -10.54 1.52
CA PHE A 83 -6.91 -9.24 1.74
C PHE A 83 -7.33 -8.18 0.71
N SER A 84 -7.45 -8.57 -0.57
CA SER A 84 -7.96 -7.67 -1.60
C SER A 84 -9.42 -7.31 -1.35
N THR A 85 -10.23 -8.29 -0.94
CA THR A 85 -11.65 -8.10 -0.63
C THR A 85 -11.85 -7.14 0.55
N SER A 86 -11.10 -7.32 1.64
CA SER A 86 -11.23 -6.45 2.83
C SER A 86 -10.86 -5.00 2.55
N TYR A 87 -9.85 -4.79 1.72
CA TYR A 87 -9.48 -3.46 1.23
C TYR A 87 -10.63 -2.79 0.48
N PHE A 88 -11.24 -3.49 -0.49
CA PHE A 88 -12.37 -2.96 -1.25
C PHE A 88 -13.60 -2.70 -0.37
N VAL A 89 -13.89 -3.58 0.59
CA VAL A 89 -15.00 -3.39 1.53
C VAL A 89 -14.78 -2.16 2.41
N GLY A 90 -13.57 -1.97 2.94
CA GLY A 90 -13.21 -0.78 3.73
C GLY A 90 -13.39 0.51 2.92
N GLN A 91 -12.94 0.51 1.67
CA GLN A 91 -13.06 1.64 0.76
C GLN A 91 -14.52 1.94 0.40
N LEU A 92 -15.33 0.92 0.13
CA LEU A 92 -16.74 1.07 -0.20
C LEU A 92 -17.52 1.72 0.97
N LEU A 93 -17.28 1.25 2.19
CA LEU A 93 -17.96 1.76 3.39
C LEU A 93 -17.63 3.22 3.67
N PHE A 94 -16.37 3.61 3.47
CA PHE A 94 -15.92 4.98 3.76
C PHE A 94 -16.12 5.96 2.60
N SER A 95 -16.34 5.48 1.37
CA SER A 95 -16.56 6.33 0.18
C SER A 95 -17.70 7.33 0.36
N ILE A 96 -18.82 6.88 0.92
CA ILE A 96 -20.01 7.72 1.14
C ILE A 96 -19.76 8.79 2.23
N PRO A 97 -19.31 8.43 3.44
CA PRO A 97 -19.04 9.43 4.48
C PRO A 97 -17.83 10.32 4.18
N GLY A 98 -16.83 9.85 3.44
CA GLY A 98 -15.66 10.64 3.04
C GLY A 98 -16.04 11.87 2.20
N GLY A 99 -16.99 11.72 1.28
CA GLY A 99 -17.52 12.84 0.50
C GLY A 99 -18.25 13.88 1.36
N ALA A 100 -19.01 13.45 2.36
CA ALA A 100 -19.68 14.35 3.30
C ALA A 100 -18.71 15.07 4.25
N MET A 101 -17.61 14.40 4.64
CA MET A 101 -16.59 14.97 5.53
C MET A 101 -15.87 16.16 4.91
N VAL A 102 -15.60 16.17 3.60
CA VAL A 102 -14.95 17.29 2.89
C VAL A 102 -15.78 18.59 2.95
N GLN A 103 -17.11 18.50 3.07
CA GLN A 103 -17.94 19.69 3.20
C GLN A 103 -17.84 20.34 4.58
N LYS A 104 -17.52 19.56 5.62
CA LYS A 104 -17.42 20.02 7.01
C LYS A 104 -15.99 20.30 7.46
N PHE A 105 -15.01 19.58 6.92
CA PHE A 105 -13.59 19.69 7.28
C PHE A 105 -12.76 20.26 6.14
N SER A 106 -11.78 21.09 6.47
CA SER A 106 -10.86 21.65 5.47
C SER A 106 -10.08 20.53 4.76
N ALA A 107 -10.30 20.38 3.45
CA ALA A 107 -9.72 19.33 2.61
C ALA A 107 -8.18 19.21 2.76
N LYS A 108 -7.49 20.34 2.99
CA LYS A 108 -6.03 20.36 3.19
C LYS A 108 -5.56 19.54 4.40
N ARG A 109 -6.31 19.58 5.51
CA ARG A 109 -5.96 18.83 6.73
C ARG A 109 -6.35 17.35 6.60
N VAL A 110 -7.51 17.09 6.01
CA VAL A 110 -7.98 15.71 5.77
C VAL A 110 -6.98 14.96 4.91
N PHE A 111 -6.55 15.55 3.79
CA PHE A 111 -5.56 14.93 2.89
C PHE A 111 -4.22 14.62 3.56
N GLY A 112 -3.71 15.53 4.40
CA GLY A 112 -2.46 15.27 5.12
C GLY A 112 -2.59 14.16 6.15
N VAL A 113 -3.70 14.12 6.90
CA VAL A 113 -3.95 13.10 7.93
C VAL A 113 -4.12 11.71 7.31
N THR A 114 -4.85 11.59 6.19
CA THR A 114 -5.02 10.29 5.53
C THR A 114 -3.70 9.72 5.04
N VAL A 115 -2.87 10.53 4.37
CA VAL A 115 -1.54 10.10 3.90
C VAL A 115 -0.63 9.67 5.05
N LEU A 116 -0.65 10.40 6.18
CA LEU A 116 0.13 10.02 7.36
C LEU A 116 -0.34 8.69 7.96
N ILE A 117 -1.65 8.51 8.14
CA ILE A 117 -2.21 7.25 8.67
C ILE A 117 -1.87 6.09 7.73
N SER A 118 -2.09 6.24 6.43
CA SER A 118 -1.76 5.21 5.44
C SER A 118 -0.28 4.82 5.45
N SER A 119 0.62 5.81 5.62
CA SER A 119 2.06 5.56 5.69
C SER A 119 2.44 4.75 6.94
N VAL A 120 1.86 5.06 8.10
CA VAL A 120 2.10 4.33 9.35
C VAL A 120 1.60 2.89 9.23
N LEU A 121 0.39 2.69 8.69
CA LEU A 121 -0.17 1.36 8.44
C LEU A 121 0.77 0.54 7.53
N GLN A 122 1.30 1.15 6.48
CA GLN A 122 2.18 0.49 5.52
C GLN A 122 3.50 0.00 6.14
N ILE A 123 4.05 0.75 7.10
CA ILE A 123 5.23 0.33 7.87
C ILE A 123 4.90 -0.79 8.86
N LEU A 124 3.66 -0.80 9.38
CA LEU A 124 3.18 -1.86 10.29
C LEU A 124 2.84 -3.17 9.59
N LEU A 125 2.48 -3.16 8.31
CA LEU A 125 2.18 -4.36 7.52
C LEU A 125 3.26 -5.46 7.61
N PRO A 126 4.57 -5.19 7.39
CA PRO A 126 5.61 -6.21 7.53
C PRO A 126 5.80 -6.68 8.98
N ILE A 127 5.56 -5.83 9.98
CA ILE A 127 5.68 -6.20 11.40
C ILE A 127 4.59 -7.19 11.80
N ALA A 128 3.36 -6.97 11.30
CA ALA A 128 2.21 -7.83 11.55
C ALA A 128 2.19 -9.14 10.73
N SER A 129 3.22 -9.42 9.93
CA SER A 129 3.22 -10.57 9.02
C SER A 129 3.16 -11.95 9.71
N GLU A 130 3.38 -12.02 11.03
CA GLU A 130 3.21 -13.24 11.84
C GLU A 130 1.73 -13.62 12.05
N LEU A 131 0.84 -12.61 12.01
CA LEU A 131 -0.56 -12.77 12.41
C LEU A 131 -1.45 -12.34 11.24
N LEU A 132 -1.95 -13.32 10.48
CA LEU A 132 -2.82 -13.12 9.31
C LEU A 132 -4.02 -12.19 9.60
N TRP A 133 -4.55 -12.26 10.83
CA TRP A 133 -5.69 -11.44 11.24
C TRP A 133 -5.35 -9.95 11.36
N LEU A 134 -4.13 -9.61 11.80
CA LEU A 134 -3.66 -8.22 11.85
C LEU A 134 -3.48 -7.64 10.44
N ILE A 135 -2.98 -8.43 9.49
CA ILE A 135 -2.86 -8.02 8.08
C ILE A 135 -4.25 -7.68 7.51
N PHE A 136 -5.26 -8.50 7.84
CA PHE A 136 -6.64 -8.25 7.41
C PHE A 136 -7.19 -6.92 7.96
N ILE A 137 -6.98 -6.66 9.25
CA ILE A 137 -7.41 -5.40 9.90
C ILE A 137 -6.68 -4.20 9.30
N PHE A 138 -5.37 -4.28 9.14
CA PHE A 138 -4.59 -3.19 8.54
C PHE A 138 -5.02 -2.95 7.09
N ARG A 139 -5.36 -3.99 6.33
CA ARG A 139 -5.87 -3.82 4.97
C ARG A 139 -7.25 -3.19 4.91
N PHE A 140 -8.14 -3.58 5.81
CA PHE A 140 -9.43 -2.93 5.95
C PHE A 140 -9.27 -1.45 6.29
N LEU A 141 -8.43 -1.14 7.28
CA LEU A 141 -8.20 0.24 7.74
C LEU A 141 -7.52 1.09 6.66
N GLN A 142 -6.61 0.52 5.89
CA GLN A 142 -5.97 1.18 4.75
C GLN A 142 -6.98 1.48 3.63
N GLY A 143 -7.90 0.54 3.34
CA GLY A 143 -9.00 0.79 2.41
C GLY A 143 -9.93 1.89 2.90
N ALA A 144 -10.24 1.93 4.19
CA ALA A 144 -11.08 2.95 4.80
C ALA A 144 -10.47 4.36 4.78
N VAL A 145 -9.14 4.45 4.94
CA VAL A 145 -8.42 5.74 4.94
C VAL A 145 -8.23 6.28 3.53
N GLU A 146 -8.21 5.41 2.52
CA GLU A 146 -7.99 5.78 1.13
C GLU A 146 -9.29 5.93 0.35
N VAL A 147 -9.97 7.02 0.66
CA VAL A 147 -11.23 7.45 0.05
C VAL A 147 -11.08 8.84 -0.55
#